data_AF-A0A9E6CFX9-F1
#
_entry.id   AF-A0A9E6CFX9-F1
#
_cell.length_a   1.000
_cell.length_b   1.000
_cell.length_c   1.000
_cell.angle_alpha   90.00
_cell.angle_beta   90.00
_cell.angle_gamma   90.00
#
_symmetry.space_group_name_H-M   'P 1'
#
loop_
_entity.id
_entity.type
_entity.pdbx_description
1 polymer ?
#
loop_
_entity_poly.entity_id
_entity_poly.type
_entity_poly.pdbx_seq_one_letter_code
_entity_poly.pdbx_strand_id
1 'polypeptide(L)'
;KVYSKLQKEICEEKPLKQKRLEVKEYAKQYNLKTDEKYLYAFREHDYFGRGVFNKTIFYKKGKYYRDWHCDMRENKENSFGLGIFPTGNTPVKVKIEDWGVAVSRQDGKARVWGFEVI
;
A
#
# COMPACT_ATOMS: atom_id res chain seq x y z
N LYS A 1 -23.69 3.25 7.51
CA LYS A 1 -22.83 2.44 8.40
C LYS A 1 -22.27 3.36 9.49
N VAL A 2 -22.51 3.04 10.76
CA VAL A 2 -21.91 3.78 11.88
C VAL A 2 -20.50 3.25 12.08
N TYR A 3 -19.49 3.97 11.60
CA TYR A 3 -18.10 3.65 11.91
C TYR A 3 -17.85 3.96 13.39
N SER A 4 -17.18 3.05 14.09
CA SER A 4 -16.75 3.32 15.46
C SER A 4 -15.80 4.52 15.46
N LYS A 5 -15.81 5.30 16.54
CA LYS A 5 -14.91 6.46 16.70
C LYS A 5 -13.45 6.06 16.46
N LEU A 6 -13.07 4.91 16.99
CA LEU A 6 -11.76 4.29 16.83
C LEU A 6 -11.40 4.02 15.35
N GLN A 7 -12.35 3.57 14.53
CA GLN A 7 -12.09 3.29 13.12
C GLN A 7 -11.85 4.57 12.31
N LYS A 8 -12.54 5.67 12.66
CA LYS A 8 -12.32 6.97 12.02
C LYS A 8 -10.94 7.52 12.33
N GLU A 9 -10.50 7.41 13.59
CA GLU A 9 -9.18 7.85 14.03
C GLU A 9 -8.05 7.03 13.37
N ILE A 10 -8.22 5.72 13.26
CA ILE A 10 -7.20 4.84 12.67
C ILE A 10 -7.05 5.01 11.15
N CYS A 11 -8.15 5.33 10.47
CA CYS A 11 -8.20 5.47 9.01
C CYS A 11 -8.05 6.93 8.57
N GLU A 12 -7.63 7.84 9.46
CA GLU A 12 -7.48 9.25 9.15
C GLU A 12 -6.36 9.48 8.13
N GLU A 13 -6.71 10.13 7.02
CA GLU A 13 -5.76 10.37 5.95
C GLU A 13 -4.74 11.45 6.31
N LYS A 14 -3.47 11.14 6.03
CA LYS A 14 -2.37 12.10 6.18
C LYS A 14 -2.44 13.20 5.11
N PRO A 15 -1.96 14.42 5.41
CA PRO A 15 -1.78 15.46 4.40
C PRO A 15 -0.80 15.02 3.30
N LEU A 16 -1.03 15.49 2.07
CA LEU A 16 -0.21 15.13 0.90
C LEU A 16 1.29 15.45 1.08
N LYS A 17 1.62 16.54 1.78
CA LYS A 17 3.01 16.92 2.07
C LYS A 17 3.72 15.86 2.90
N GLN A 18 3.05 15.31 3.91
CA GLN A 18 3.58 14.25 4.76
C GLN A 18 3.73 12.95 3.96
N LYS A 19 2.70 12.56 3.18
CA LYS A 19 2.75 11.39 2.29
C LYS A 19 3.97 11.44 1.34
N ARG A 20 4.26 12.61 0.76
CA ARG A 20 5.44 12.80 -0.12
C ARG A 20 6.77 12.61 0.59
N LEU A 21 6.88 13.05 1.84
CA LEU A 21 8.10 12.88 2.63
C LEU A 21 8.32 11.40 2.95
N GLU A 22 7.29 10.74 3.49
CA GLU A 22 7.32 9.32 3.86
C GLU A 22 7.61 8.41 2.66
N VAL A 23 6.98 8.67 1.50
CA VAL A 23 7.24 7.92 0.27
C VAL A 23 8.68 8.07 -0.18
N LYS A 24 9.27 9.27 -0.09
CA LYS A 24 10.67 9.51 -0.46
C LYS A 24 11.63 8.78 0.47
N GLU A 25 11.35 8.81 1.77
CA GLU A 25 12.14 8.09 2.79
C GLU A 25 12.08 6.58 2.56
N TYR A 26 10.87 6.05 2.38
CA TYR A 26 10.64 4.63 2.09
C TYR A 26 11.32 4.20 0.78
N ALA A 27 11.16 4.99 -0.29
CA ALA A 27 11.79 4.69 -1.57
C ALA A 27 13.32 4.70 -1.48
N LYS A 28 13.90 5.64 -0.72
CA LYS A 28 15.34 5.71 -0.49
C LYS A 28 15.83 4.52 0.35
N GLN A 29 15.11 4.16 1.40
CA GLN A 29 15.45 3.05 2.29
C GLN A 29 15.53 1.72 1.54
N TYR A 30 14.59 1.48 0.62
CA TYR A 30 14.47 0.22 -0.11
C TYR A 30 14.95 0.28 -1.56
N ASN A 31 15.60 1.39 -1.96
CA ASN A 31 16.09 1.62 -3.32
C ASN A 31 15.01 1.43 -4.41
N LEU A 32 13.81 1.94 -4.16
CA LEU A 32 12.68 1.87 -5.07
C LEU A 32 12.66 3.07 -6.02
N LYS A 33 12.07 2.85 -7.21
CA LYS A 33 11.79 3.95 -8.14
C LYS A 33 10.61 4.76 -7.62
N THR A 34 10.73 6.08 -7.69
CA THR A 34 9.64 7.02 -7.39
C THR A 34 9.71 8.20 -8.37
N ASP A 35 8.53 8.61 -8.82
CA ASP A 35 8.32 9.82 -9.62
C ASP A 35 7.63 10.89 -8.75
N GLU A 36 7.23 12.01 -9.35
CA GLU A 36 6.45 13.06 -8.66
C GLU A 36 5.04 12.61 -8.24
N LYS A 37 4.51 11.58 -8.91
CA LYS A 37 3.12 11.11 -8.75
C LYS A 37 3.02 9.70 -8.22
N TYR A 38 4.01 8.84 -8.48
CA TYR A 38 3.92 7.41 -8.23
C TYR A 38 5.14 6.88 -7.48
N LEU A 39 4.88 5.93 -6.58
CA LEU A 39 5.86 5.01 -6.03
C LEU A 39 5.73 3.67 -6.75
N TYR A 40 6.84 3.09 -7.20
CA TYR A 40 6.88 1.76 -7.76
C TYR A 40 7.30 0.77 -6.69
N ALA A 41 6.52 -0.27 -6.51
CA ALA A 41 6.70 -1.29 -5.48
C ALA A 41 6.28 -2.65 -6.05
N PHE A 42 6.17 -3.65 -5.18
CA PHE A 42 5.85 -5.01 -5.57
C PHE A 42 4.77 -5.63 -4.69
N ARG A 43 4.17 -6.69 -5.22
CA ARG A 43 3.30 -7.62 -4.51
C ARG A 43 3.71 -9.04 -4.85
N GLU A 44 3.34 -9.96 -3.98
CA GLU A 44 3.39 -11.39 -4.25
C GLU A 44 2.03 -11.88 -4.72
N HIS A 45 1.97 -12.35 -5.96
CA HIS A 45 0.82 -13.05 -6.52
C HIS A 45 1.18 -14.49 -6.88
N ASP A 46 0.18 -15.37 -6.95
CA ASP A 46 0.38 -16.73 -7.43
C ASP A 46 0.49 -16.80 -8.97
N TYR A 47 0.71 -18.01 -9.51
CA TYR A 47 0.80 -18.26 -10.96
C TYR A 47 -0.42 -17.73 -11.76
N PHE A 48 -1.58 -17.61 -11.11
CA PHE A 48 -2.81 -17.11 -11.73
C PHE A 48 -3.03 -15.62 -11.49
N GLY A 49 -2.03 -14.88 -10.97
CA GLY A 49 -2.12 -13.46 -10.66
C GLY A 49 -3.03 -13.11 -9.47
N ARG A 50 -3.30 -14.09 -8.60
CA ARG A 50 -4.17 -13.94 -7.42
C ARG A 50 -3.33 -13.58 -6.21
N GLY A 51 -3.92 -12.88 -5.24
CA GLY A 51 -3.24 -12.62 -3.97
C GLY A 51 -2.89 -13.91 -3.24
N VAL A 52 -1.64 -14.05 -2.76
CA VAL A 52 -1.16 -15.28 -2.08
C VAL A 52 -2.05 -15.69 -0.90
N PHE A 53 -2.58 -14.73 -0.13
CA PHE A 53 -3.44 -15.00 1.03
C PHE A 53 -4.91 -15.21 0.68
N ASN A 54 -5.43 -14.50 -0.32
CA ASN A 54 -6.82 -14.62 -0.72
C ASN A 54 -6.92 -14.91 -2.22
N LYS A 55 -7.08 -16.20 -2.54
CA LYS A 55 -7.16 -16.72 -3.91
C LYS A 55 -8.43 -16.32 -4.66
N THR A 56 -9.38 -15.62 -4.03
CA THR A 56 -10.56 -15.08 -4.74
C THR A 56 -10.33 -13.67 -5.28
N ILE A 57 -9.29 -12.96 -4.79
CA ILE A 57 -8.99 -11.60 -5.21
C ILE A 57 -7.98 -11.63 -6.35
N PHE A 58 -8.38 -11.04 -7.48
CA PHE A 58 -7.57 -10.91 -8.68
C PHE A 58 -7.46 -9.44 -9.11
N TYR A 59 -6.25 -9.01 -9.42
CA TYR A 59 -5.95 -7.65 -9.88
C TYR A 59 -5.58 -7.65 -11.36
N LYS A 60 -6.39 -6.98 -12.19
CA LYS A 60 -6.12 -6.80 -13.61
C LYS A 60 -5.03 -5.75 -13.80
N LYS A 61 -4.08 -6.04 -14.68
CA LYS A 61 -3.09 -5.07 -15.15
C LYS A 61 -3.77 -3.83 -15.73
N GLY A 62 -3.28 -2.64 -15.40
CA GLY A 62 -3.80 -1.36 -15.91
C GLY A 62 -5.09 -0.86 -15.23
N LYS A 63 -5.66 -1.61 -14.27
CA LYS A 63 -6.79 -1.14 -13.46
C LYS A 63 -6.27 -0.65 -12.10
N TYR A 64 -6.68 0.56 -11.72
CA TYR A 64 -6.38 1.11 -10.41
C TYR A 64 -7.42 0.63 -9.39
N TYR A 65 -6.95 0.00 -8.31
CA TYR A 65 -7.79 -0.53 -7.24
C TYR A 65 -7.61 0.32 -5.99
N ARG A 66 -8.72 0.62 -5.31
CA ARG A 66 -8.74 1.34 -4.03
C ARG A 66 -9.47 0.52 -2.97
N ASP A 67 -8.93 0.53 -1.77
CA ASP A 67 -9.58 0.02 -0.58
C ASP A 67 -10.35 1.14 0.12
N TRP A 68 -11.40 0.79 0.83
CA TRP A 68 -12.25 1.72 1.57
C TRP A 68 -11.74 1.96 2.99
N HIS A 69 -10.78 1.16 3.45
CA HIS A 69 -10.17 1.28 4.77
C HIS A 69 -8.66 1.03 4.67
N CYS A 70 -7.86 1.92 5.24
CA CYS A 70 -6.43 1.70 5.45
C CYS A 70 -6.11 2.06 6.89
N ASP A 71 -5.54 1.11 7.63
CA ASP A 71 -5.12 1.34 9.01
C ASP A 71 -3.73 1.99 9.01
N MET A 72 -3.62 3.17 9.61
CA MET A 72 -2.42 4.01 9.59
C MET A 72 -1.42 3.67 10.70
N ARG A 73 -1.67 2.67 11.56
CA ARG A 73 -0.81 2.34 12.71
C ARG A 73 0.33 1.42 12.31
N GLU A 74 1.55 1.94 12.29
CA GLU A 74 2.79 1.25 11.89
C GLU A 74 3.04 -0.09 12.60
N ASN A 75 2.64 -0.19 13.88
CA ASN A 75 2.83 -1.36 14.73
C ASN A 75 1.79 -2.49 14.51
N LYS A 76 0.80 -2.28 13.63
CA LYS A 76 -0.20 -3.29 13.28
C LYS A 76 0.14 -3.93 11.96
N GLU A 77 0.74 -5.11 12.05
CA GLU A 77 1.21 -5.85 10.89
C GLU A 77 0.09 -6.29 9.93
N ASN A 78 -1.00 -6.83 10.50
CA ASN A 78 -2.13 -7.37 9.75
C ASN A 78 -3.38 -6.56 10.10
N SER A 79 -3.78 -5.68 9.18
CA SER A 79 -4.98 -4.86 9.30
C SER A 79 -5.46 -4.42 7.91
N PHE A 80 -6.48 -3.57 7.87
CA PHE A 80 -7.09 -3.06 6.65
C PHE A 80 -6.12 -2.23 5.80
N GLY A 81 -6.33 -2.27 4.48
CA GLY A 81 -5.48 -1.62 3.48
C GLY A 81 -4.77 -2.62 2.57
N LEU A 82 -4.24 -2.11 1.46
CA LEU A 82 -3.56 -2.92 0.46
C LEU A 82 -2.06 -2.98 0.79
N GLY A 83 -1.56 -4.19 1.04
CA GLY A 83 -0.13 -4.41 1.30
C GLY A 83 0.72 -4.30 0.02
N ILE A 84 1.80 -3.52 0.07
CA ILE A 84 2.87 -3.49 -0.93
C ILE A 84 4.21 -3.77 -0.25
N PHE A 85 5.18 -4.21 -1.03
CA PHE A 85 6.49 -4.65 -0.56
C PHE A 85 7.60 -4.05 -1.45
N PRO A 86 8.83 -3.94 -0.92
CA PRO A 86 9.97 -3.47 -1.69
C PRO A 86 10.46 -4.51 -2.71
N THR A 87 10.08 -5.77 -2.55
CA THR A 87 10.41 -6.87 -3.45
C THR A 87 9.19 -7.74 -3.70
N GLY A 88 9.17 -8.45 -4.82
CA GLY A 88 8.15 -9.44 -5.14
C GLY A 88 8.04 -9.73 -6.63
N ASN A 89 7.17 -10.67 -6.98
CA ASN A 89 7.04 -11.12 -8.37
C ASN A 89 6.11 -10.27 -9.26
N THR A 90 5.29 -9.40 -8.67
CA THR A 90 4.33 -8.58 -9.40
C THR A 90 4.60 -7.09 -9.17
N PRO A 91 5.03 -6.34 -10.18
CA PRO A 91 5.25 -4.91 -10.05
C PRO A 91 3.92 -4.16 -9.94
N VAL A 92 3.90 -3.16 -9.08
CA VAL A 92 2.77 -2.25 -8.89
C VAL A 92 3.24 -0.81 -8.86
N LYS A 93 2.34 0.11 -9.20
CA LYS A 93 2.52 1.53 -8.91
C LYS A 93 1.42 2.01 -7.96
N VAL A 94 1.80 2.91 -7.07
CA VAL A 94 0.94 3.52 -6.05
C VAL A 94 0.98 5.02 -6.27
N LYS A 95 -0.17 5.69 -6.36
CA LYS A 95 -0.16 7.15 -6.34
C LYS A 95 0.25 7.64 -4.96
N ILE A 96 1.07 8.68 -4.90
CA ILE A 96 1.50 9.25 -3.61
C ILE A 96 0.30 9.73 -2.77
N GLU A 97 -0.79 10.17 -3.42
CA GLU A 97 -2.04 10.53 -2.74
C GLU A 97 -2.68 9.35 -1.99
N ASP A 98 -2.48 8.13 -2.49
CA ASP A 98 -3.03 6.89 -1.93
C ASP A 98 -2.02 6.20 -0.98
N TRP A 99 -0.92 6.87 -0.60
CA TRP A 99 -0.01 6.38 0.43
C TRP A 99 -0.72 6.31 1.80
N GLY A 100 -0.52 5.20 2.51
CA GLY A 100 -0.98 5.02 3.88
C GLY A 100 0.18 5.13 4.86
N VAL A 101 0.88 4.02 5.06
CA VAL A 101 1.92 3.93 6.09
C VAL A 101 2.94 2.81 5.81
N ALA A 102 4.21 3.06 6.11
CA ALA A 102 5.22 2.01 6.20
C ALA A 102 5.02 1.21 7.51
N VAL A 103 4.82 -0.10 7.41
CA VAL A 103 4.62 -0.96 8.59
C VAL A 103 5.98 -1.27 9.19
N SER A 104 6.10 -1.27 10.52
CA SER A 104 7.33 -1.59 11.24
C SER A 104 7.65 -3.10 11.18
N ARG A 105 7.89 -3.62 9.97
CA ARG A 105 8.23 -5.01 9.69
C ARG A 105 9.56 -5.09 8.93
N GLN A 106 10.30 -6.17 9.18
CA GLN A 106 11.61 -6.39 8.57
C GLN A 106 11.56 -6.59 7.05
N ASP A 107 10.43 -7.06 6.51
CA ASP A 107 10.21 -7.24 5.08
C ASP A 107 9.87 -5.95 4.32
N GLY A 108 9.81 -4.81 5.03
CA GLY A 108 9.52 -3.51 4.46
C GLY A 108 8.09 -3.35 3.97
N LYS A 109 7.15 -4.14 4.46
CA LYS A 109 5.74 -4.01 4.12
C LYS A 109 5.24 -2.56 4.31
N ALA A 110 4.57 -2.01 3.31
CA ALA A 110 3.79 -0.78 3.44
C ALA A 110 2.30 -1.06 3.16
N ARG A 111 1.42 -0.23 3.73
CA ARG A 111 -0.02 -0.25 3.46
C ARG A 111 -0.42 1.01 2.71
N VAL A 112 -1.23 0.82 1.69
CA VAL A 112 -1.69 1.89 0.82
C VAL A 112 -3.20 1.79 0.62
N TRP A 113 -3.80 2.93 0.32
CA TRP A 113 -5.21 3.06 -0.03
C TRP A 113 -5.50 2.51 -1.43
N GLY A 114 -4.51 2.49 -2.32
CA GLY A 114 -4.72 2.05 -3.68
C GLY A 114 -3.44 1.73 -4.43
N PHE A 115 -3.54 0.87 -5.43
CA PHE A 115 -2.45 0.55 -6.35
C PHE A 115 -2.98 0.08 -7.71
N GLU A 116 -2.09 0.02 -8.69
CA GLU A 116 -2.30 -0.58 -10.01
C GLU A 116 -1.18 -1.57 -10.31
N VAL A 117 -1.54 -2.73 -10.86
CA VAL A 117 -0.58 -3.72 -11.39
C VAL A 117 -0.09 -3.26 -12.76
N ILE A 118 1.22 -3.27 -12.98
CA ILE A 118 1.88 -2.76 -14.20
C ILE A 118 2.64 -3.81 -15.01
#